data_AF-A0A2V7U4U8-F1
#
_entry.id   AF-A0A2V7U4U8-F1
#
_cell.length_a   1.000
_cell.length_b   1.000
_cell.length_c   1.000
_cell.angle_alpha   90.00
_cell.angle_beta   90.00
_cell.angle_gamma   90.00
#
_symmetry.space_group_name_H-M   'P 1'
#
loop_
_entity.id
_entity.type
_entity.pdbx_description
1 polymer ?
#
loop_
_entity_poly.entity_id
_entity_poly.type
_entity_poly.pdbx_seq_one_letter_code
_entity_poly.pdbx_strand_id
1 'polypeptide(L)'
;MSRVLLVAEATARSVGEFRRRWVRTLHRRYLGRYRQALGEAARRLAAAHEVTVLAGRETLDPEGLPASAARRFYEDELLRNDPEALAFLTRELMAEWWPPRDEPGLTFDGVWLPDLMPVTKGILLRLDVVEYLGIVLRALDEVKPGGVVLLTGASIVERVARALAVERGIPVRVARRSPAAATLAAAGRGLRRREERRALAAHVNHRRALVSTPSAPILFSVSHARHFMVVDPLVRALTARGRQSVVLVATSENHAMRAPLRHAVEDGAAGGHLMDHLPRAEARRLVRELRPVSRRLLARLRYRQAGGPLAGIVAPYARDAVTWSLATARLYLAAAFRALDAHRPAAVVITSDRRMSERSLALAARRRGIPSLLFYGGALLGRDRTNLFDVGDRVLVLGEHARQGLIEQGIEARRLMAVGDPRSNAAR
;
A
#
# COMPACT_ATOMS: atom_id res chain seq x y z
N MET A 1 -33.18 15.24 24.52
CA MET A 1 -31.72 15.50 24.35
C MET A 1 -31.29 14.99 22.99
N SER A 2 -30.55 15.76 22.20
CA SER A 2 -30.05 15.30 20.89
C SER A 2 -28.76 14.49 21.05
N ARG A 3 -28.59 13.45 20.24
CA ARG A 3 -27.37 12.63 20.18
C ARG A 3 -26.27 13.32 19.39
N VAL A 4 -25.05 13.27 19.88
CA VAL A 4 -23.86 13.82 19.21
C VAL A 4 -22.79 12.75 19.08
N LEU A 5 -22.23 12.63 17.87
CA LEU A 5 -21.03 11.84 17.62
C LEU A 5 -19.81 12.76 17.63
N LEU A 6 -18.96 12.63 18.64
CA LEU A 6 -17.68 13.31 18.74
C LEU A 6 -16.59 12.44 18.10
N VAL A 7 -16.08 12.86 16.94
CA VAL A 7 -15.04 12.15 16.19
C VAL A 7 -13.69 12.78 16.47
N ALA A 8 -12.76 11.94 16.92
CA ALA A 8 -11.38 12.30 17.20
C ALA A 8 -10.42 11.49 16.32
N GLU A 9 -9.15 11.85 16.34
CA GLU A 9 -8.10 11.18 15.58
C GLU A 9 -7.94 9.72 16.02
N ALA A 10 -7.61 8.84 15.07
CA ALA A 10 -7.56 7.41 15.30
C ALA A 10 -6.26 6.86 15.88
N THR A 11 -5.25 7.70 16.13
CA THR A 11 -3.84 7.29 16.03
C THR A 11 -3.47 5.97 16.70
N ALA A 12 -2.69 5.16 15.97
CA ALA A 12 -1.45 4.57 16.47
C ALA A 12 -0.45 4.25 15.32
N ARG A 13 0.78 4.79 15.46
CA ARG A 13 2.08 4.42 14.83
C ARG A 13 2.13 3.80 13.42
N SER A 14 2.79 4.50 12.48
CA SER A 14 3.82 3.90 11.60
C SER A 14 4.64 4.95 10.83
N VAL A 15 5.38 5.82 11.52
CA VAL A 15 6.53 6.48 10.90
C VAL A 15 7.76 5.90 11.55
N GLY A 16 8.65 5.25 10.80
CA GLY A 16 9.89 4.65 11.34
C GLY A 16 10.75 5.63 12.17
N GLU A 17 10.46 6.93 12.08
CA GLU A 17 11.00 8.02 12.87
C GLU A 17 10.70 7.97 14.37
N PHE A 18 9.70 7.19 14.84
CA PHE A 18 9.46 6.97 16.28
C PHE A 18 10.63 6.31 17.02
N ARG A 19 11.61 5.76 16.29
CA ARG A 19 12.88 5.31 16.88
C ARG A 19 13.71 6.48 17.45
N ARG A 20 13.52 7.70 16.95
CA ARG A 20 14.25 8.90 17.39
C ARG A 20 13.63 9.43 18.69
N ARG A 21 14.48 9.67 19.70
CA ARG A 21 14.04 10.16 21.03
C ARG A 21 13.21 11.45 20.95
N TRP A 22 13.62 12.42 20.13
CA TRP A 22 12.93 13.70 20.01
C TRP A 22 11.51 13.56 19.41
N VAL A 23 11.30 12.65 18.46
CA VAL A 23 9.98 12.36 17.87
C VAL A 23 9.03 11.82 18.95
N ARG A 24 9.52 10.87 19.77
CA ARG A 24 8.74 10.32 20.90
C ARG A 24 8.37 11.38 21.92
N THR A 25 9.24 12.35 22.17
CA THR A 25 8.96 13.45 23.11
C THR A 25 7.92 14.41 22.55
N LEU A 26 8.03 14.80 21.28
CA LEU A 26 7.04 15.66 20.63
C LEU A 26 5.66 14.98 20.53
N HIS A 27 5.64 13.69 20.18
CA HIS A 27 4.41 12.90 20.14
C HIS A 27 3.71 12.83 21.49
N ARG A 28 4.45 12.56 22.59
CA ARG A 28 3.88 12.55 23.94
C ARG A 28 3.28 13.91 24.32
N ARG A 29 3.98 15.02 24.00
CA ARG A 29 3.46 16.37 24.24
C ARG A 29 2.20 16.66 23.42
N TYR A 30 2.19 16.24 22.15
CA TYR A 30 1.01 16.35 21.29
C TYR A 30 -0.18 15.59 21.87
N LEU A 31 0.02 14.31 22.21
CA LEU A 31 -1.04 13.45 22.78
C LEU A 31 -1.60 13.99 24.08
N GLY A 32 -0.76 14.49 24.99
CA GLY A 32 -1.24 15.09 26.25
C GLY A 32 -2.20 16.25 26.00
N ARG A 33 -1.83 17.18 25.10
CA ARG A 33 -2.70 18.31 24.71
C ARG A 33 -3.96 17.84 23.97
N TYR A 34 -3.84 16.81 23.15
CA TYR A 34 -4.94 16.26 22.38
C TYR A 34 -5.99 15.60 23.29
N ARG A 35 -5.55 14.78 24.26
CA ARG A 35 -6.39 14.13 25.27
C ARG A 35 -7.13 15.17 26.12
N GLN A 36 -6.43 16.20 26.59
CA GLN A 36 -7.06 17.30 27.33
C GLN A 36 -8.15 17.99 26.52
N ALA A 37 -7.87 18.34 25.26
CA ALA A 37 -8.85 18.96 24.38
C ALA A 37 -10.06 18.05 24.12
N LEU A 38 -9.84 16.74 23.97
CA LEU A 38 -10.91 15.76 23.77
C LEU A 38 -11.80 15.64 25.01
N GLY A 39 -11.22 15.53 26.20
CA GLY A 39 -11.95 15.50 27.47
C GLY A 39 -12.76 16.77 27.72
N GLU A 40 -12.17 17.95 27.48
CA GLU A 40 -12.87 19.24 27.56
C GLU A 40 -14.05 19.32 26.60
N ALA A 41 -13.86 18.91 25.34
CA ALA A 41 -14.93 18.91 24.34
C ALA A 41 -16.06 17.94 24.73
N ALA A 42 -15.72 16.73 25.19
CA ALA A 42 -16.70 15.75 25.64
C ALA A 42 -17.52 16.26 26.83
N ARG A 43 -16.88 16.86 27.85
CA ARG A 43 -17.56 17.46 29.00
C ARG A 43 -18.51 18.58 28.61
N ARG A 44 -18.09 19.48 27.73
CA ARG A 44 -18.95 20.58 27.24
C ARG A 44 -20.17 20.07 26.50
N LEU A 45 -20.01 19.04 25.67
CA LEU A 45 -21.12 18.45 24.91
C LEU A 45 -22.08 17.66 25.81
N ALA A 46 -21.55 16.92 26.78
CA ALA A 46 -22.34 16.09 27.69
C ALA A 46 -23.29 16.90 28.60
N ALA A 47 -23.06 18.22 28.75
CA ALA A 47 -23.96 19.10 29.49
C ALA A 47 -25.35 19.25 28.83
N ALA A 48 -25.46 19.05 27.51
CA ALA A 48 -26.70 19.24 26.76
C ALA A 48 -27.09 18.06 25.85
N HIS A 49 -26.18 17.11 25.65
CA HIS A 49 -26.31 16.06 24.64
C HIS A 49 -25.93 14.69 25.18
N GLU A 50 -26.52 13.65 24.59
CA GLU A 50 -26.01 12.29 24.72
C GLU A 50 -24.81 12.14 23.78
N VAL A 51 -23.61 11.90 24.33
CA VAL A 51 -22.35 11.94 23.58
C VAL A 51 -21.82 10.54 23.36
N THR A 52 -21.54 10.19 22.11
CA THR A 52 -20.68 9.05 21.76
C THR A 52 -19.35 9.57 21.23
N VAL A 53 -18.24 9.13 21.82
CA VAL A 53 -16.88 9.47 21.39
C VAL A 53 -16.31 8.34 20.55
N LEU A 54 -15.92 8.64 19.32
CA LEU A 54 -15.21 7.75 18.41
C LEU A 54 -13.74 8.22 18.30
N ALA A 55 -12.81 7.44 18.87
CA ALA A 55 -11.42 7.85 19.05
C ALA A 55 -10.45 6.65 18.98
N GLY A 56 -9.16 6.91 18.73
CA GLY A 56 -8.13 5.88 18.93
C GLY A 56 -7.85 5.70 20.41
N ARG A 57 -7.51 4.49 20.86
CA ARG A 57 -7.22 4.22 22.28
C ARG A 57 -6.11 5.13 22.83
N GLU A 58 -5.10 5.42 22.02
CA GLU A 58 -3.99 6.29 22.43
C GLU A 58 -4.42 7.77 22.56
N THR A 59 -5.49 8.20 21.90
CA THR A 59 -5.95 9.60 21.89
C THR A 59 -6.96 9.93 22.99
N LEU A 60 -7.51 8.90 23.63
CA LEU A 60 -8.52 9.03 24.67
C LEU A 60 -7.89 8.82 26.05
N ASP A 61 -8.22 9.70 26.98
CA ASP A 61 -7.95 9.51 28.41
C ASP A 61 -9.27 9.09 29.08
N PRO A 62 -9.43 7.81 29.51
CA PRO A 62 -10.67 7.33 30.09
C PRO A 62 -11.13 8.11 31.32
N GLU A 63 -10.20 8.58 32.14
CA GLU A 63 -10.49 9.36 33.36
C GLU A 63 -10.93 10.79 33.04
N GLY A 64 -10.58 11.28 31.84
CA GLY A 64 -10.92 12.62 31.38
C GLY A 64 -12.33 12.75 30.80
N LEU A 65 -13.10 11.67 30.69
CA LEU A 65 -14.44 11.68 30.06
C LEU A 65 -15.57 11.73 31.09
N PRO A 66 -16.72 12.35 30.74
CA PRO A 66 -17.95 12.21 31.51
C PRO A 66 -18.38 10.74 31.62
N ALA A 67 -18.88 10.33 32.79
CA ALA A 67 -19.41 8.97 32.99
C ALA A 67 -20.57 8.63 32.03
N SER A 68 -21.33 9.64 31.60
CA SER A 68 -22.44 9.50 30.65
C SER A 68 -22.02 9.37 29.18
N ALA A 69 -20.74 9.56 28.85
CA ALA A 69 -20.27 9.49 27.47
C ALA A 69 -20.00 8.05 27.03
N ALA A 70 -20.67 7.60 25.97
CA ALA A 70 -20.38 6.33 25.34
C ALA A 70 -19.03 6.39 24.59
N ARG A 71 -18.31 5.28 24.54
CA ARG A 71 -16.96 5.19 23.96
C ARG A 71 -16.93 4.13 22.87
N ARG A 72 -16.35 4.48 21.72
CA ARG A 72 -16.05 3.57 20.62
C ARG A 72 -14.62 3.76 20.17
N PHE A 73 -13.91 2.64 20.00
CA PHE A 73 -12.51 2.64 19.60
C PHE A 73 -12.38 2.17 18.16
N TYR A 74 -11.57 2.86 17.36
CA TYR A 74 -11.31 2.43 15.98
C TYR A 74 -10.71 1.02 15.94
N GLU A 75 -9.90 0.66 16.93
CA GLU A 75 -9.29 -0.66 17.06
C GLU A 75 -10.32 -1.78 17.17
N ASP A 76 -11.44 -1.53 17.87
CA ASP A 76 -12.53 -2.50 18.04
C ASP A 76 -13.44 -2.52 16.80
N GLU A 77 -13.76 -1.33 16.28
CA GLU A 77 -14.64 -1.18 15.11
C GLU A 77 -13.96 -1.68 13.81
N LEU A 78 -12.63 -1.58 13.74
CA LEU A 78 -11.85 -2.11 12.63
C LEU A 78 -12.17 -3.57 12.42
N LEU A 79 -12.30 -4.39 13.46
CA LEU A 79 -12.60 -5.83 13.39
C LEU A 79 -13.97 -6.16 12.79
N ARG A 80 -14.89 -5.20 12.81
CA ARG A 80 -16.27 -5.36 12.31
C ARG A 80 -16.43 -5.00 10.83
N ASN A 81 -15.42 -4.39 10.22
CA ASN A 81 -15.44 -4.07 8.79
C ASN A 81 -15.45 -5.33 7.90
N ASP A 82 -16.26 -5.28 6.84
CA ASP A 82 -16.24 -6.27 5.77
C ASP A 82 -15.02 -6.02 4.86
N PRO A 83 -13.99 -6.89 4.88
CA PRO A 83 -12.78 -6.68 4.12
C PRO A 83 -12.97 -6.78 2.60
N GLU A 84 -14.02 -7.44 2.11
CA GLU A 84 -14.33 -7.60 0.69
C GLU A 84 -14.96 -6.33 0.11
N ALA A 85 -16.00 -5.83 0.76
CA ALA A 85 -16.65 -4.58 0.39
C ALA A 85 -15.64 -3.41 0.37
N LEU A 86 -14.74 -3.35 1.36
CA LEU A 86 -13.69 -2.32 1.39
C LEU A 86 -12.64 -2.51 0.29
N ALA A 87 -12.30 -3.75 -0.07
CA ALA A 87 -11.40 -4.01 -1.19
C ALA A 87 -12.03 -3.57 -2.53
N PHE A 88 -13.31 -3.88 -2.71
CA PHE A 88 -14.08 -3.45 -3.88
C PHE A 88 -14.13 -1.93 -3.99
N LEU A 89 -14.53 -1.23 -2.93
CA LEU A 89 -14.58 0.22 -2.91
C LEU A 89 -13.21 0.87 -3.17
N THR A 90 -12.14 0.29 -2.63
CA THR A 90 -10.77 0.77 -2.91
C THR A 90 -10.45 0.68 -4.41
N ARG A 91 -10.83 -0.43 -5.07
CA ARG A 91 -10.61 -0.61 -6.51
C ARG A 91 -11.42 0.38 -7.34
N GLU A 92 -12.69 0.59 -7.01
CA GLU A 92 -13.56 1.56 -7.69
C GLU A 92 -12.99 2.98 -7.59
N LEU A 93 -12.64 3.42 -6.38
CA LEU A 93 -12.03 4.73 -6.16
C LEU A 93 -10.72 4.90 -6.94
N MET A 94 -9.91 3.84 -7.05
CA MET A 94 -8.67 3.87 -7.83
C MET A 94 -8.90 3.86 -9.34
N ALA A 95 -9.91 3.14 -9.82
CA ALA A 95 -10.24 3.08 -11.24
C ALA A 95 -10.58 4.48 -11.78
N GLU A 96 -11.26 5.31 -10.98
CA GLU A 96 -11.59 6.69 -11.33
C GLU A 96 -10.37 7.61 -11.52
N TRP A 97 -9.18 7.22 -11.01
CA TRP A 97 -7.96 8.03 -11.15
C TRP A 97 -7.43 8.01 -12.57
N TRP A 98 -7.75 6.97 -13.33
CA TRP A 98 -7.17 6.70 -14.63
C TRP A 98 -8.18 6.99 -15.74
N PRO A 99 -7.71 7.40 -16.92
CA PRO A 99 -8.56 7.41 -18.11
C PRO A 99 -8.86 5.97 -18.55
N PRO A 100 -9.74 5.78 -19.54
CA PRO A 100 -9.93 4.48 -20.18
C PRO A 100 -8.59 3.90 -20.70
N ARG A 101 -8.52 2.57 -20.82
CA ARG A 101 -7.27 1.82 -21.06
C ARG A 101 -6.60 2.09 -22.41
N ASP A 102 -7.25 2.83 -23.29
CA ASP A 102 -6.78 3.24 -24.61
C ASP A 102 -6.00 4.58 -24.59
N GLU A 103 -5.87 5.26 -23.44
CA GLU A 103 -5.11 6.53 -23.37
C GLU A 103 -3.66 6.37 -23.87
N PRO A 104 -3.25 7.15 -24.88
CA PRO A 104 -1.89 7.11 -25.39
C PRO A 104 -0.84 7.48 -24.35
N GLY A 105 0.20 6.66 -24.25
CA GLY A 105 1.36 6.88 -23.37
C GLY A 105 1.20 6.35 -21.94
N LEU A 106 0.08 5.70 -21.62
CA LEU A 106 -0.10 4.93 -20.39
C LEU A 106 0.10 3.42 -20.57
N THR A 107 0.29 2.96 -21.80
CA THR A 107 0.77 1.62 -22.13
C THR A 107 2.27 1.67 -22.42
N PHE A 108 3.00 0.68 -21.90
CA PHE A 108 4.42 0.48 -22.20
C PHE A 108 4.63 -0.98 -22.59
N ASP A 109 5.07 -1.23 -23.83
CA ASP A 109 5.25 -2.56 -24.42
C ASP A 109 4.02 -3.48 -24.27
N GLY A 110 2.81 -2.91 -24.38
CA GLY A 110 1.55 -3.65 -24.28
C GLY A 110 1.07 -3.94 -22.85
N VAL A 111 1.76 -3.40 -21.83
CA VAL A 111 1.31 -3.45 -20.43
C VAL A 111 0.77 -2.08 -20.01
N TRP A 112 -0.42 -2.06 -19.43
CA TRP A 112 -1.04 -0.85 -18.90
C TRP A 112 -0.36 -0.45 -17.59
N LEU A 113 0.31 0.71 -17.56
CA LEU A 113 1.11 1.15 -16.39
C LEU A 113 0.29 1.22 -15.09
N PRO A 114 -0.97 1.71 -15.09
CA PRO A 114 -1.80 1.69 -13.90
C PRO A 114 -2.04 0.31 -13.30
N ASP A 115 -1.91 -0.79 -14.06
CA ASP A 115 -2.03 -2.14 -13.50
C ASP A 115 -0.94 -2.43 -12.46
N LEU A 116 0.17 -1.68 -12.42
CA LEU A 116 1.26 -1.86 -11.45
C LEU A 116 1.02 -1.19 -10.08
N MET A 117 0.00 -0.33 -9.98
CA MET A 117 -0.29 0.47 -8.80
C MET A 117 -1.39 -0.01 -7.83
N PRO A 118 -2.32 -0.94 -8.18
CA PRO A 118 -3.46 -1.28 -7.33
C PRO A 118 -3.05 -1.66 -5.92
N VAL A 119 -1.90 -2.33 -5.75
CA VAL A 119 -1.51 -2.81 -4.42
C VAL A 119 -0.71 -1.76 -3.65
N THR A 120 0.23 -1.06 -4.26
CA THR A 120 1.06 -0.07 -3.54
C THR A 120 0.27 1.17 -3.13
N LYS A 121 -0.58 1.70 -4.01
CA LYS A 121 -1.43 2.87 -3.72
C LYS A 121 -2.78 2.49 -3.14
N GLY A 122 -3.33 1.34 -3.51
CA GLY A 122 -4.59 0.86 -2.94
C GLY A 122 -4.47 0.49 -1.48
N ILE A 123 -3.34 -0.10 -1.03
CA ILE A 123 -3.13 -0.32 0.41
C ILE A 123 -3.14 1.00 1.18
N LEU A 124 -2.44 2.02 0.69
CA LEU A 124 -2.42 3.33 1.36
C LEU A 124 -3.80 3.98 1.39
N LEU A 125 -4.53 3.95 0.27
CA LEU A 125 -5.89 4.46 0.21
C LEU A 125 -6.83 3.70 1.16
N ARG A 126 -6.68 2.37 1.19
CA ARG A 126 -7.48 1.49 2.04
C ARG A 126 -7.29 1.81 3.51
N LEU A 127 -6.04 1.76 3.97
CA LEU A 127 -5.68 1.96 5.38
C LEU A 127 -5.91 3.40 5.85
N ASP A 128 -5.59 4.39 5.01
CA ASP A 128 -5.70 5.79 5.42
C ASP A 128 -7.15 6.31 5.33
N VAL A 129 -7.99 5.77 4.44
CA VAL A 129 -9.31 6.35 4.11
C VAL A 129 -10.44 5.34 4.20
N VAL A 130 -10.38 4.24 3.45
CA VAL A 130 -11.53 3.35 3.23
C VAL A 130 -11.91 2.56 4.49
N GLU A 131 -10.94 2.13 5.30
CA GLU A 131 -11.23 1.46 6.57
C GLU A 131 -11.94 2.39 7.56
N TYR A 132 -11.52 3.65 7.64
CA TYR A 132 -12.20 4.65 8.46
C TYR A 132 -13.57 5.04 7.91
N LEU A 133 -13.75 5.01 6.58
CA LEU A 133 -15.05 5.19 5.96
C LEU A 133 -16.05 4.17 6.49
N GLY A 134 -15.70 2.88 6.46
CA GLY A 134 -16.56 1.80 6.95
C GLY A 134 -16.91 1.94 8.44
N ILE A 135 -15.93 2.33 9.26
CA ILE A 135 -16.14 2.55 10.71
C ILE A 135 -17.09 3.71 10.95
N VAL A 136 -16.85 4.84 10.27
CA VAL A 136 -17.65 6.05 10.48
C VAL A 136 -19.06 5.89 9.95
N LEU A 137 -19.24 5.27 8.77
CA LEU A 137 -20.57 4.94 8.25
C LEU A 137 -21.38 4.15 9.28
N ARG A 138 -20.80 3.07 9.81
CA ARG A 138 -21.44 2.25 10.84
C ARG A 138 -21.74 3.03 12.11
N ALA A 139 -20.82 3.89 12.56
CA ALA A 139 -21.05 4.73 13.72
C ALA A 139 -22.22 5.71 13.49
N LEU A 140 -22.34 6.29 12.30
CA LEU A 140 -23.48 7.14 11.94
C LEU A 140 -24.80 6.35 11.90
N ASP A 141 -24.79 5.13 11.37
CA ASP A 141 -25.97 4.26 11.26
C ASP A 141 -26.47 3.76 12.63
N GLU A 142 -25.54 3.39 13.51
CA GLU A 142 -25.85 2.83 14.83
C GLU A 142 -26.20 3.93 15.86
N VAL A 143 -25.43 5.03 15.90
CA VAL A 143 -25.66 6.13 16.87
C VAL A 143 -26.84 7.01 16.44
N LYS A 144 -27.03 7.21 15.12
CA LYS A 144 -28.01 8.14 14.53
C LYS A 144 -27.91 9.55 15.14
N PRO A 145 -26.73 10.20 15.07
CA PRO A 145 -26.52 11.47 15.73
C PRO A 145 -27.33 12.59 15.05
N GLY A 146 -27.89 13.49 15.85
CA GLY A 146 -28.45 14.75 15.36
C GLY A 146 -27.39 15.78 14.96
N GLY A 147 -26.12 15.52 15.29
CA GLY A 147 -24.97 16.32 14.86
C GLY A 147 -23.64 15.60 15.05
N VAL A 148 -22.67 15.90 14.18
CA VAL A 148 -21.30 15.41 14.27
C VAL A 148 -20.37 16.53 14.71
N VAL A 149 -19.58 16.28 15.74
CA VAL A 149 -18.55 17.22 16.20
C VAL A 149 -17.19 16.59 15.93
N LEU A 150 -16.34 17.30 15.21
CA LEU A 150 -14.94 16.93 14.99
C LEU A 150 -14.10 17.63 16.04
N LEU A 151 -13.10 16.97 16.63
CA LEU A 151 -12.27 17.63 17.62
C LEU A 151 -11.52 18.82 17.02
N THR A 152 -10.78 18.59 15.94
CA THR A 152 -9.97 19.57 15.21
C THR A 152 -10.39 19.75 13.76
N GLY A 153 -10.98 18.71 13.16
CA GLY A 153 -11.30 18.63 11.73
C GLY A 153 -10.09 18.39 10.82
N ALA A 154 -8.90 18.15 11.37
CA ALA A 154 -7.66 18.08 10.60
C ALA A 154 -7.25 16.66 10.19
N SER A 155 -7.51 15.65 11.01
CA SER A 155 -7.12 14.27 10.73
C SER A 155 -7.92 13.67 9.57
N ILE A 156 -7.40 12.61 8.94
CA ILE A 156 -8.08 11.98 7.80
C ILE A 156 -9.45 11.43 8.23
N VAL A 157 -9.52 10.76 9.38
CA VAL A 157 -10.79 10.20 9.88
C VAL A 157 -11.83 11.29 10.19
N GLU A 158 -11.42 12.43 10.75
CA GLU A 158 -12.33 13.56 10.96
C GLU A 158 -12.83 14.15 9.63
N ARG A 159 -11.97 14.17 8.60
CA ARG A 159 -12.37 14.61 7.25
C ARG A 159 -13.34 13.63 6.61
N VAL A 160 -13.13 12.32 6.79
CA VAL A 160 -14.05 11.28 6.34
C VAL A 160 -15.42 11.44 7.02
N ALA A 161 -15.43 11.64 8.34
CA ALA A 161 -16.66 11.90 9.08
C ALA A 161 -17.37 13.17 8.64
N ARG A 162 -16.63 14.25 8.36
CA ARG A 162 -17.21 15.46 7.76
C ARG A 162 -17.91 15.15 6.43
N ALA A 163 -17.21 14.45 5.53
CA ALA A 163 -17.72 14.16 4.19
C ALA A 163 -19.03 13.36 4.24
N LEU A 164 -19.06 12.30 5.04
CA LEU A 164 -20.25 11.45 5.22
C LEU A 164 -21.40 12.17 5.92
N ALA A 165 -21.11 12.97 6.95
CA ALA A 165 -22.14 13.71 7.66
C ALA A 165 -22.79 14.77 6.75
N VAL A 166 -21.99 15.49 5.96
CA VAL A 166 -22.50 16.47 4.98
C VAL A 166 -23.36 15.81 3.91
N GLU A 167 -22.93 14.66 3.37
CA GLU A 167 -23.70 13.88 2.40
C GLU A 167 -25.07 13.47 2.95
N ARG A 168 -25.14 13.12 4.24
CA ARG A 168 -26.37 12.72 4.92
C ARG A 168 -27.19 13.88 5.50
N GLY A 169 -26.80 15.13 5.25
CA GLY A 169 -27.48 16.31 5.79
C GLY A 169 -27.36 16.47 7.31
N ILE A 170 -26.39 15.79 7.96
CA ILE A 170 -26.15 15.87 9.40
C ILE A 170 -25.27 17.09 9.69
N PRO A 171 -25.69 18.01 10.59
CA PRO A 171 -24.90 19.19 10.94
C PRO A 171 -23.51 18.82 11.47
N VAL A 172 -22.47 19.51 10.96
CA VAL A 172 -21.07 19.29 11.37
C VAL A 172 -20.51 20.52 12.06
N ARG A 173 -19.88 20.34 13.23
CA ARG A 173 -19.15 21.39 13.95
C ARG A 173 -17.72 20.95 14.26
N VAL A 174 -16.85 21.91 14.53
CA VAL A 174 -15.48 21.66 15.01
C VAL A 174 -15.38 22.19 16.43
N ALA A 175 -15.03 21.33 17.39
CA ALA A 175 -14.94 21.71 18.80
C ALA A 175 -13.81 22.71 19.06
N ARG A 176 -12.65 22.51 18.42
CA ARG A 176 -11.47 23.36 18.60
C ARG A 176 -10.62 23.43 17.33
N ARG A 177 -10.48 24.62 16.75
CA ARG A 177 -9.49 24.83 15.69
C ARG A 177 -8.08 24.68 16.27
N SER A 178 -7.26 23.82 15.67
CA SER A 178 -5.88 23.57 16.10
C SER A 178 -4.93 23.79 14.92
N PRO A 179 -4.25 24.96 14.85
CA PRO A 179 -3.23 25.21 13.84
C PRO A 179 -2.12 24.15 13.86
N ALA A 180 -1.75 23.65 15.04
CA ALA A 180 -0.75 22.59 15.19
C ALA A 180 -1.18 21.29 14.50
N ALA A 181 -2.44 20.87 14.64
CA ALA A 181 -2.96 19.68 13.98
C ALA A 181 -2.98 19.86 12.44
N ALA A 182 -3.38 21.03 11.95
CA ALA A 182 -3.34 21.36 10.53
C ALA A 182 -1.91 21.34 9.96
N THR A 183 -0.94 21.91 10.69
CA THR A 183 0.48 21.92 10.34
C THR A 183 1.06 20.50 10.31
N LEU A 184 0.76 19.65 11.30
CA LEU A 184 1.19 18.26 11.32
C LEU A 184 0.65 17.47 10.13
N ALA A 185 -0.64 17.63 9.82
CA ALA A 185 -1.25 17.00 8.65
C ALA A 185 -0.60 17.47 7.33
N ALA A 186 -0.27 18.77 7.21
CA ALA A 186 0.47 19.30 6.08
C ALA A 186 1.91 18.77 5.99
N ALA A 187 2.62 18.71 7.12
CA ALA A 187 3.98 18.19 7.21
C ALA A 187 4.04 16.71 6.79
N GLY A 188 3.08 15.89 7.25
CA GLY A 188 2.97 14.48 6.85
C GLY A 188 2.80 14.31 5.33
N ARG A 189 1.96 15.13 4.69
CA ARG A 189 1.82 15.15 3.22
C ARG A 189 3.11 15.57 2.52
N GLY A 190 3.79 16.59 3.04
CA GLY A 190 5.08 17.05 2.52
C GLY A 190 6.17 15.98 2.58
N LEU A 191 6.26 15.27 3.71
CA LEU A 191 7.20 14.15 3.90
C LEU A 191 6.92 13.01 2.91
N ARG A 192 5.65 12.59 2.76
CA ARG A 192 5.25 11.54 1.80
C ARG A 192 5.67 11.89 0.37
N ARG A 193 5.42 13.14 -0.07
CA ARG A 193 5.87 13.62 -1.40
C ARG A 193 7.38 13.61 -1.54
N ARG A 194 8.11 13.98 -0.49
CA ARG A 194 9.57 13.94 -0.47
C ARG A 194 10.10 12.51 -0.60
N GLU A 195 9.46 11.56 0.07
CA GLU A 195 9.81 10.13 -0.01
C GLU A 195 9.57 9.57 -1.42
N GLU A 196 8.42 9.83 -2.03
CA GLU A 196 8.11 9.43 -3.41
C GLU A 196 9.11 10.02 -4.42
N ARG A 197 9.41 11.32 -4.29
CA ARG A 197 10.41 11.99 -5.13
C ARG A 197 11.80 11.36 -4.96
N ARG A 198 12.19 11.05 -3.72
CA ARG A 198 13.48 10.39 -3.43
C ARG A 198 13.53 8.98 -4.00
N ALA A 199 12.47 8.21 -3.86
CA ALA A 199 12.37 6.86 -4.44
C ALA A 199 12.53 6.89 -5.97
N LEU A 200 11.81 7.78 -6.65
CA LEU A 200 11.96 7.97 -8.09
C LEU A 200 13.40 8.38 -8.47
N ALA A 201 13.96 9.35 -7.74
CA ALA A 201 15.33 9.80 -7.97
C ALA A 201 16.35 8.69 -7.77
N ALA A 202 16.15 7.82 -6.78
CA ALA A 202 17.01 6.67 -6.52
C ALA A 202 16.96 5.66 -7.69
N HIS A 203 15.80 5.39 -8.28
CA HIS A 203 15.72 4.52 -9.46
C HIS A 203 16.40 5.14 -10.69
N VAL A 204 16.21 6.43 -10.93
CA VAL A 204 16.86 7.11 -12.05
C VAL A 204 18.38 7.12 -11.88
N ASN A 205 18.86 7.39 -10.67
CA ASN A 205 20.28 7.54 -10.34
C ASN A 205 20.94 6.27 -9.82
N HIS A 206 20.24 5.13 -9.83
CA HIS A 206 20.77 3.83 -9.42
C HIS A 206 22.14 3.58 -10.05
N ARG A 207 23.11 3.09 -9.29
CA ARG A 207 24.42 2.72 -9.83
C ARG A 207 24.29 1.32 -10.44
N ARG A 208 24.43 1.23 -11.77
CA ARG A 208 24.29 -0.03 -12.49
C ARG A 208 25.54 -0.88 -12.29
N ALA A 209 25.35 -2.12 -11.90
CA ALA A 209 26.40 -3.14 -11.92
C ALA A 209 26.44 -3.87 -13.27
N LEU A 210 27.54 -4.57 -13.54
CA LEU A 210 27.59 -5.55 -14.63
C LEU A 210 26.64 -6.70 -14.29
N VAL A 211 25.90 -7.17 -15.30
CA VAL A 211 24.91 -8.24 -15.16
C VAL A 211 25.52 -9.55 -15.64
N SER A 212 25.61 -10.54 -14.75
CA SER A 212 25.88 -11.92 -15.15
C SER A 212 24.63 -12.50 -15.81
N THR A 213 24.77 -13.06 -17.01
CA THR A 213 23.66 -13.57 -17.83
C THR A 213 23.80 -15.07 -18.07
N PRO A 214 23.51 -15.92 -17.05
CA PRO A 214 23.45 -17.35 -17.25
C PRO A 214 22.42 -17.71 -18.33
N SER A 215 22.58 -18.85 -18.98
CA SER A 215 21.71 -19.27 -20.08
C SER A 215 20.41 -19.86 -19.54
N ALA A 216 19.26 -19.33 -20.01
CA ALA A 216 17.93 -19.82 -19.68
C ALA A 216 17.67 -20.11 -18.18
N PRO A 217 17.99 -19.18 -17.26
CA PRO A 217 17.87 -19.42 -15.83
C PRO A 217 16.41 -19.39 -15.37
N ILE A 218 16.17 -19.85 -14.14
CA ILE A 218 14.96 -19.48 -13.39
C ILE A 218 15.21 -18.10 -12.74
N LEU A 219 14.36 -17.13 -13.06
CA LEU A 219 14.52 -15.75 -12.60
C LEU A 219 13.65 -15.48 -11.37
N PHE A 220 14.27 -15.30 -10.21
CA PHE A 220 13.59 -14.91 -8.98
C PHE A 220 13.54 -13.38 -8.85
N SER A 221 12.39 -12.83 -8.48
CA SER A 221 12.29 -11.44 -8.04
C SER A 221 11.87 -11.37 -6.58
N VAL A 222 12.65 -10.61 -5.79
CA VAL A 222 12.39 -10.39 -4.36
C VAL A 222 12.57 -8.92 -4.01
N SER A 223 11.60 -8.37 -3.31
CA SER A 223 11.69 -6.98 -2.84
C SER A 223 12.04 -6.84 -1.35
N HIS A 224 12.01 -7.91 -0.54
CA HIS A 224 12.10 -7.82 0.92
C HIS A 224 12.72 -9.07 1.57
N ALA A 225 13.51 -8.88 2.63
CA ALA A 225 14.27 -9.95 3.28
C ALA A 225 13.41 -11.13 3.77
N ARG A 226 12.23 -10.86 4.33
CA ARG A 226 11.29 -11.92 4.73
C ARG A 226 10.81 -12.79 3.56
N HIS A 227 10.73 -12.25 2.34
CA HIS A 227 10.36 -13.03 1.16
C HIS A 227 11.56 -13.84 0.66
N PHE A 228 12.78 -13.39 0.94
CA PHE A 228 14.00 -14.14 0.60
C PHE A 228 14.10 -15.47 1.36
N MET A 229 13.52 -15.59 2.55
CA MET A 229 13.46 -16.86 3.30
C MET A 229 12.80 -18.01 2.51
N VAL A 230 11.99 -17.67 1.50
CA VAL A 230 11.39 -18.63 0.56
C VAL A 230 12.31 -18.89 -0.63
N VAL A 231 12.99 -17.86 -1.14
CA VAL A 231 13.84 -17.97 -2.34
C VAL A 231 15.12 -18.74 -2.06
N ASP A 232 15.73 -18.53 -0.90
CA ASP A 232 16.97 -19.17 -0.50
C ASP A 232 16.96 -20.72 -0.64
N PRO A 233 16.03 -21.45 -0.01
CA PRO A 233 15.97 -22.90 -0.18
C PRO A 233 15.67 -23.34 -1.62
N LEU A 234 14.90 -22.55 -2.39
CA LEU A 234 14.61 -22.87 -3.80
C LEU A 234 15.84 -22.70 -4.69
N VAL A 235 16.63 -21.66 -4.46
CA VAL A 235 17.92 -21.43 -5.13
C VAL A 235 18.85 -22.62 -4.88
N ARG A 236 19.03 -23.01 -3.60
CA ARG A 236 19.86 -24.17 -3.23
C ARG A 236 19.39 -25.45 -3.90
N ALA A 237 18.08 -25.69 -3.91
CA ALA A 237 17.47 -26.87 -4.53
C ALA A 237 17.66 -26.90 -6.07
N LEU A 238 17.65 -25.74 -6.73
CA LEU A 238 17.95 -25.63 -8.16
C LEU A 238 19.43 -25.86 -8.45
N THR A 239 20.32 -25.25 -7.67
CA THR A 239 21.78 -25.44 -7.78
C THR A 239 22.15 -26.91 -7.61
N ALA A 240 21.60 -27.58 -6.59
CA ALA A 240 21.82 -29.02 -6.35
C ALA A 240 21.34 -29.91 -7.51
N ARG A 241 20.36 -29.44 -8.29
CA ARG A 241 19.85 -30.11 -9.50
C ARG A 241 20.54 -29.64 -10.79
N GLY A 242 21.65 -28.91 -10.68
CA GLY A 242 22.40 -28.38 -11.82
C GLY A 242 21.67 -27.32 -12.63
N ARG A 243 20.65 -26.67 -12.06
CA ARG A 243 19.84 -25.63 -12.73
C ARG A 243 20.36 -24.24 -12.34
N GLN A 244 20.52 -23.39 -13.35
CA GLN A 244 20.94 -22.01 -13.15
C GLN A 244 19.77 -21.15 -12.65
N SER A 245 20.05 -20.25 -11.71
CA SER A 245 19.09 -19.29 -11.20
C SER A 245 19.69 -17.90 -11.12
N VAL A 246 18.82 -16.89 -11.24
CA VAL A 246 19.17 -15.48 -11.07
C VAL A 246 18.24 -14.87 -10.04
N VAL A 247 18.79 -14.21 -9.01
CA VAL A 247 18.01 -13.47 -8.02
C VAL A 247 18.11 -11.97 -8.29
N LEU A 248 16.98 -11.35 -8.63
CA LEU A 248 16.87 -9.91 -8.85
C LEU A 248 16.16 -9.21 -7.69
N VAL A 249 16.89 -8.30 -7.04
CA VAL A 249 16.35 -7.41 -6.02
C VAL A 249 15.83 -6.12 -6.66
N ALA A 250 14.72 -5.58 -6.16
CA ALA A 250 14.11 -4.37 -6.72
C ALA A 250 15.08 -3.19 -6.88
N THR A 251 15.88 -2.88 -5.85
CA THR A 251 16.80 -1.72 -5.82
C THR A 251 17.89 -1.90 -4.77
N SER A 252 19.05 -1.27 -4.99
CA SER A 252 20.20 -1.27 -4.07
C SER A 252 19.98 -0.45 -2.79
N GLU A 253 18.96 0.41 -2.78
CA GLU A 253 18.53 1.19 -1.61
C GLU A 253 17.94 0.32 -0.50
N ASN A 254 17.49 -0.89 -0.83
CA ASN A 254 17.02 -1.82 0.19
C ASN A 254 18.21 -2.51 0.87
N HIS A 255 18.85 -1.82 1.81
CA HIS A 255 20.03 -2.34 2.52
C HIS A 255 19.78 -3.68 3.22
N ALA A 256 18.54 -3.96 3.63
CA ALA A 256 18.17 -5.23 4.25
C ALA A 256 18.29 -6.44 3.29
N MET A 257 18.37 -6.20 1.98
CA MET A 257 18.56 -7.24 0.97
C MET A 257 20.03 -7.52 0.63
N ARG A 258 20.99 -6.72 1.10
CA ARG A 258 22.41 -6.89 0.76
C ARG A 258 22.97 -8.24 1.21
N ALA A 259 22.77 -8.60 2.47
CA ALA A 259 23.23 -9.88 3.00
C ALA A 259 22.48 -11.07 2.39
N PRO A 260 21.14 -11.06 2.29
CA PRO A 260 20.39 -12.07 1.54
C PRO A 260 20.89 -12.29 0.10
N LEU A 261 21.05 -11.21 -0.68
CA LEU A 261 21.50 -11.33 -2.07
C LEU A 261 22.90 -11.92 -2.18
N ARG A 262 23.83 -11.52 -1.31
CA ARG A 262 25.19 -12.09 -1.26
C ARG A 262 25.14 -13.59 -0.96
N HIS A 263 24.33 -14.00 0.00
CA HIS A 263 24.17 -15.40 0.39
C HIS A 263 23.64 -16.26 -0.77
N ALA A 264 22.65 -15.77 -1.54
CA ALA A 264 22.21 -16.46 -2.77
C ALA A 264 23.33 -16.62 -3.81
N VAL A 265 24.22 -15.63 -3.93
CA VAL A 265 25.36 -15.70 -4.85
C VAL A 265 26.39 -16.72 -4.38
N GLU A 266 26.66 -16.77 -3.07
CA GLU A 266 27.51 -17.78 -2.45
C GLU A 266 26.94 -19.20 -2.64
N ASP A 267 25.61 -19.34 -2.64
CA ASP A 267 24.88 -20.60 -2.92
C ASP A 267 24.75 -20.94 -4.42
N GLY A 268 25.47 -20.23 -5.29
CA GLY A 268 25.62 -20.55 -6.72
C GLY A 268 24.61 -19.90 -7.66
N ALA A 269 23.75 -18.99 -7.19
CA ALA A 269 22.93 -18.16 -8.09
C ALA A 269 23.73 -16.99 -8.66
N ALA A 270 23.33 -16.52 -9.84
CA ALA A 270 23.65 -15.15 -10.23
C ALA A 270 22.76 -14.17 -9.43
N GLY A 271 23.30 -13.01 -9.06
CA GLY A 271 22.58 -12.04 -8.22
C GLY A 271 22.79 -10.61 -8.68
N GLY A 272 21.72 -9.80 -8.62
CA GLY A 272 21.79 -8.39 -8.96
C GLY A 272 20.54 -7.62 -8.61
N HIS A 273 20.45 -6.39 -9.11
CA HIS A 273 19.26 -5.56 -8.98
C HIS A 273 18.52 -5.48 -10.31
N LEU A 274 17.19 -5.43 -10.26
CA LEU A 274 16.36 -5.27 -11.45
C LEU A 274 16.78 -4.01 -12.23
N MET A 275 17.03 -2.91 -11.54
CA MET A 275 17.47 -1.63 -12.12
C MET A 275 18.86 -1.65 -12.75
N ASP A 276 19.67 -2.70 -12.56
CA ASP A 276 20.95 -2.87 -13.27
C ASP A 276 20.75 -3.03 -14.78
N HIS A 277 19.56 -3.49 -15.20
CA HIS A 277 19.21 -3.76 -16.60
C HIS A 277 18.70 -2.52 -17.35
N LEU A 278 18.53 -1.38 -16.67
CA LEU A 278 18.03 -0.15 -17.29
C LEU A 278 19.11 0.94 -17.34
N PRO A 279 19.69 1.24 -18.53
CA PRO A 279 20.67 2.29 -18.70
C PRO A 279 20.21 3.65 -18.15
N ARG A 280 21.13 4.43 -17.58
CA ARG A 280 20.80 5.73 -16.95
C ARG A 280 20.21 6.73 -17.93
N ALA A 281 20.76 6.80 -19.14
CA ALA A 281 20.28 7.69 -20.18
C ALA A 281 18.83 7.36 -20.57
N GLU A 282 18.54 6.06 -20.73
CA GLU A 282 17.20 5.56 -21.02
C GLU A 282 16.23 5.82 -19.87
N ALA A 283 16.60 5.52 -18.62
CA ALA A 283 15.77 5.82 -17.45
C ALA A 283 15.38 7.31 -17.39
N ARG A 284 16.33 8.22 -17.61
CA ARG A 284 16.07 9.67 -17.68
C ARG A 284 15.17 10.05 -18.86
N ARG A 285 15.29 9.35 -19.99
CA ARG A 285 14.45 9.58 -21.18
C ARG A 285 13.00 9.15 -20.89
N LEU A 286 12.79 7.95 -20.37
CA LEU A 286 11.47 7.42 -20.02
C LEU A 286 10.70 8.32 -19.03
N VAL A 287 11.39 8.87 -18.02
CA VAL A 287 10.77 9.81 -17.08
C VAL A 287 10.40 11.14 -17.76
N ARG A 288 11.22 11.62 -18.71
CA ARG A 288 10.93 12.84 -19.48
C ARG A 288 9.74 12.65 -20.41
N GLU A 289 9.68 11.53 -21.11
CA GLU A 289 8.59 11.17 -22.04
C GLU A 289 7.22 11.06 -21.34
N LEU A 290 7.18 10.71 -20.04
CA LEU A 290 5.94 10.70 -19.28
C LEU A 290 5.43 12.09 -18.88
N ARG A 291 6.26 13.13 -18.89
CA ARG A 291 5.87 14.47 -18.39
C ARG A 291 4.62 15.04 -19.08
N PRO A 292 4.46 14.97 -20.42
CA PRO A 292 3.26 15.44 -21.08
C PRO A 292 2.02 14.67 -20.62
N VAL A 293 2.12 13.33 -20.52
CA VAL A 293 1.03 12.47 -20.05
C VAL A 293 0.64 12.82 -18.61
N SER A 294 1.60 12.91 -17.69
CA SER A 294 1.35 13.30 -16.30
C SER A 294 0.69 14.68 -16.20
N ARG A 295 1.11 15.67 -17.01
CA ARG A 295 0.47 17.00 -17.03
C ARG A 295 -1.00 16.93 -17.45
N ARG A 296 -1.32 16.18 -18.51
CA ARG A 296 -2.70 15.99 -18.98
C ARG A 296 -3.56 15.30 -17.90
N LEU A 297 -3.04 14.25 -17.28
CA LEU A 297 -3.73 13.53 -16.21
C LEU A 297 -3.96 14.40 -14.97
N LEU A 298 -2.97 15.20 -14.57
CA LEU A 298 -3.12 16.15 -13.46
C LEU A 298 -4.16 17.24 -13.77
N ALA A 299 -4.23 17.71 -15.02
CA ALA A 299 -5.28 18.62 -15.45
C ALA A 299 -6.66 17.95 -15.34
N ARG A 300 -6.82 16.71 -15.83
CA ARG A 300 -8.06 15.93 -15.68
C ARG A 300 -8.48 15.79 -14.20
N LEU A 301 -7.55 15.45 -13.31
CA LEU A 301 -7.79 15.32 -11.87
C LEU A 301 -8.08 16.66 -11.16
N ARG A 302 -7.88 17.81 -11.82
CA ARG A 302 -8.30 19.12 -11.31
C ARG A 302 -9.79 19.37 -11.58
N TYR A 303 -10.29 18.94 -12.73
CA TYR A 303 -11.66 19.22 -13.18
C TYR A 303 -12.66 18.11 -12.83
N ARG A 304 -12.20 16.86 -12.72
CA ARG A 304 -13.03 15.72 -12.28
C ARG A 304 -12.90 15.57 -10.76
N GLN A 305 -13.96 15.89 -10.02
CA GLN A 305 -14.06 15.50 -8.60
C GLN A 305 -14.46 14.02 -8.51
N ALA A 306 -13.48 13.14 -8.74
CA ALA A 306 -13.64 11.69 -8.53
C ALA A 306 -13.95 11.39 -7.05
N GLY A 307 -14.84 10.43 -6.76
CA GLY A 307 -15.06 9.91 -5.40
C GLY A 307 -16.12 10.61 -4.53
N GLY A 308 -17.07 11.33 -5.13
CA GLY A 308 -18.22 11.91 -4.41
C GLY A 308 -17.80 12.74 -3.18
N PRO A 309 -18.42 12.55 -2.00
CA PRO A 309 -18.05 13.26 -0.76
C PRO A 309 -16.57 13.11 -0.36
N LEU A 310 -15.90 12.04 -0.81
CA LEU A 310 -14.50 11.75 -0.50
C LEU A 310 -13.51 12.39 -1.47
N ALA A 311 -13.97 13.08 -2.51
CA ALA A 311 -13.11 13.61 -3.58
C ALA A 311 -11.93 14.44 -3.06
N GLY A 312 -12.20 15.35 -2.10
CA GLY A 312 -11.15 16.17 -1.50
C GLY A 312 -10.13 15.38 -0.65
N ILE A 313 -10.48 14.19 -0.19
CA ILE A 313 -9.63 13.30 0.62
C ILE A 313 -8.79 12.39 -0.28
N VAL A 314 -9.38 11.87 -1.36
CA VAL A 314 -8.76 10.93 -2.29
C VAL A 314 -7.87 11.63 -3.32
N ALA A 315 -8.22 12.83 -3.77
CA ALA A 315 -7.49 13.55 -4.84
C ALA A 315 -5.96 13.68 -4.62
N PRO A 316 -5.44 13.92 -3.39
CA PRO A 316 -3.99 13.90 -3.14
C PRO A 316 -3.32 12.57 -3.51
N TYR A 317 -3.97 11.42 -3.27
CA TYR A 317 -3.43 10.09 -3.59
C TYR A 317 -3.32 9.90 -5.11
N ALA A 318 -4.38 10.26 -5.85
CA ALA A 318 -4.39 10.23 -7.31
C ALA A 318 -3.30 11.13 -7.90
N ARG A 319 -3.17 12.37 -7.40
CA ARG A 319 -2.13 13.30 -7.84
C ARG A 319 -0.73 12.77 -7.58
N ASP A 320 -0.47 12.22 -6.40
CA ASP A 320 0.84 11.65 -6.07
C ASP A 320 1.15 10.42 -6.94
N ALA A 321 0.14 9.58 -7.23
CA ALA A 321 0.28 8.44 -8.14
C ALA A 321 0.69 8.87 -9.57
N VAL A 322 0.01 9.88 -10.13
CA VAL A 322 0.31 10.43 -11.45
C VAL A 322 1.66 11.16 -11.49
N THR A 323 2.03 11.85 -10.41
CA THR A 323 3.25 12.67 -10.37
C THR A 323 4.51 11.83 -10.22
N TRP A 324 4.47 10.80 -9.37
CA TRP A 324 5.68 10.06 -8.97
C TRP A 324 5.61 8.59 -9.34
N SER A 325 4.54 7.92 -8.93
CA SER A 325 4.46 6.46 -9.02
C SER A 325 4.34 5.97 -10.46
N LEU A 326 3.76 6.75 -11.37
CA LEU A 326 3.68 6.40 -12.79
C LEU A 326 5.06 6.30 -13.45
N ALA A 327 5.95 7.23 -13.12
CA ALA A 327 7.32 7.20 -13.56
C ALA A 327 8.07 5.99 -12.98
N THR A 328 7.90 5.71 -11.69
CA THR A 328 8.49 4.52 -11.05
C THR A 328 7.99 3.21 -11.67
N ALA A 329 6.69 3.10 -11.95
CA ALA A 329 6.09 1.94 -12.61
C ALA A 329 6.71 1.72 -14.00
N ARG A 330 6.86 2.78 -14.79
CA ARG A 330 7.49 2.69 -16.11
C ARG A 330 8.96 2.29 -16.04
N LEU A 331 9.70 2.78 -15.04
CA LEU A 331 11.10 2.39 -14.85
C LEU A 331 11.24 0.91 -14.48
N TYR A 332 10.40 0.40 -13.56
CA TYR A 332 10.43 -1.01 -13.20
C TYR A 332 10.03 -1.92 -14.35
N LEU A 333 9.02 -1.52 -15.12
CA LEU A 333 8.57 -2.29 -16.28
C LEU A 333 9.62 -2.32 -17.40
N ALA A 334 10.25 -1.18 -17.70
CA ALA A 334 11.36 -1.14 -18.65
C ALA A 334 12.54 -2.00 -18.19
N ALA A 335 12.93 -1.91 -16.92
CA ALA A 335 13.97 -2.76 -16.34
C ALA A 335 13.61 -4.25 -16.39
N ALA A 336 12.34 -4.60 -16.17
CA ALA A 336 11.83 -5.96 -16.29
C ALA A 336 11.94 -6.50 -17.72
N PHE A 337 11.47 -5.76 -18.73
CA PHE A 337 11.64 -6.18 -20.13
C PHE A 337 13.11 -6.39 -20.50
N ARG A 338 13.99 -5.46 -20.10
CA ARG A 338 15.44 -5.59 -20.32
C ARG A 338 16.04 -6.80 -19.62
N ALA A 339 15.61 -7.11 -18.40
CA ALA A 339 16.04 -8.29 -17.68
C ALA A 339 15.60 -9.58 -18.39
N LEU A 340 14.33 -9.65 -18.82
CA LEU A 340 13.83 -10.82 -19.54
C LEU A 340 14.54 -11.01 -20.89
N ASP A 341 14.81 -9.92 -21.62
CA ASP A 341 15.51 -9.98 -22.89
C ASP A 341 16.98 -10.41 -22.72
N ALA A 342 17.63 -9.97 -21.64
CA ALA A 342 19.03 -10.31 -21.32
C ALA A 342 19.20 -11.76 -20.85
N HIS A 343 18.31 -12.25 -19.98
CA HIS A 343 18.43 -13.58 -19.37
C HIS A 343 17.71 -14.67 -20.16
N ARG A 344 16.67 -14.32 -20.94
CA ARG A 344 15.77 -15.26 -21.63
C ARG A 344 15.34 -16.42 -20.72
N PRO A 345 14.76 -16.13 -19.54
CA PRO A 345 14.55 -17.13 -18.52
C PRO A 345 13.50 -18.17 -18.95
N ALA A 346 13.68 -19.41 -18.49
CA ALA A 346 12.69 -20.48 -18.72
C ALA A 346 11.41 -20.25 -17.91
N ALA A 347 11.52 -19.60 -16.75
CA ALA A 347 10.39 -19.16 -15.94
C ALA A 347 10.79 -18.00 -15.02
N VAL A 348 9.78 -17.26 -14.56
CA VAL A 348 9.90 -16.21 -13.55
C VAL A 348 9.22 -16.66 -12.27
N VAL A 349 9.87 -16.47 -11.13
CA VAL A 349 9.30 -16.68 -9.80
C VAL A 349 9.25 -15.35 -9.07
N ILE A 350 8.05 -14.93 -8.66
CA ILE A 350 7.84 -13.76 -7.81
C ILE A 350 7.37 -14.20 -6.43
N THR A 351 7.69 -13.43 -5.40
CA THR A 351 7.32 -13.72 -4.00
C THR A 351 6.21 -12.82 -3.47
N SER A 352 5.81 -11.81 -4.25
CA SER A 352 4.75 -10.88 -3.92
C SER A 352 4.14 -10.29 -5.19
N ASP A 353 2.81 -10.30 -5.25
CA ASP A 353 2.03 -9.51 -6.20
C ASP A 353 1.80 -8.06 -5.72
N ARG A 354 2.21 -7.75 -4.47
CA ARG A 354 2.05 -6.42 -3.84
C ARG A 354 3.12 -5.41 -4.23
N ARG A 355 4.22 -5.87 -4.83
CA ARG A 355 5.44 -5.09 -5.02
C ARG A 355 5.60 -4.75 -6.49
N MET A 356 5.79 -3.46 -6.77
CA MET A 356 5.83 -2.95 -8.14
C MET A 356 6.93 -3.62 -8.99
N SER A 357 8.09 -3.93 -8.41
CA SER A 357 9.18 -4.64 -9.09
C SER A 357 8.81 -6.06 -9.51
N GLU A 358 8.23 -6.82 -8.60
CA GLU A 358 7.85 -8.22 -8.81
C GLU A 358 6.68 -8.29 -9.80
N ARG A 359 5.68 -7.42 -9.60
CA ARG A 359 4.54 -7.29 -10.51
C ARG A 359 4.94 -6.86 -11.91
N SER A 360 5.92 -5.96 -12.04
CA SER A 360 6.49 -5.55 -13.34
C SER A 360 7.13 -6.72 -14.06
N LEU A 361 7.88 -7.56 -13.34
CA LEU A 361 8.50 -8.73 -13.92
C LEU A 361 7.48 -9.77 -14.38
N ALA A 362 6.45 -10.04 -13.58
CA ALA A 362 5.41 -10.99 -13.95
C ALA A 362 4.55 -10.51 -15.15
N LEU A 363 4.17 -9.24 -15.19
CA LEU A 363 3.42 -8.68 -16.33
C LEU A 363 4.27 -8.64 -17.60
N ALA A 364 5.56 -8.29 -17.51
CA ALA A 364 6.48 -8.36 -18.63
C ALA A 364 6.70 -9.82 -19.12
N ALA A 365 6.81 -10.77 -18.18
CA ALA A 365 6.94 -12.21 -18.49
C ALA A 365 5.73 -12.72 -19.26
N ARG A 366 4.51 -12.44 -18.78
CA ARG A 366 3.27 -12.75 -19.49
C ARG A 366 3.27 -12.19 -20.90
N ARG A 367 3.70 -10.94 -21.08
CA ARG A 367 3.74 -10.30 -22.40
C ARG A 367 4.71 -10.98 -23.37
N ARG A 368 5.79 -11.57 -22.84
CA ARG A 368 6.80 -12.36 -23.57
C ARG A 368 6.45 -13.85 -23.68
N GLY A 369 5.32 -14.30 -23.13
CA GLY A 369 4.97 -15.73 -23.10
C GLY A 369 5.86 -16.56 -22.19
N ILE A 370 6.54 -15.93 -21.22
CA ILE A 370 7.39 -16.61 -20.24
C ILE A 370 6.53 -17.01 -19.05
N PRO A 371 6.50 -18.31 -18.66
CA PRO A 371 5.74 -18.77 -17.50
C PRO A 371 6.16 -18.05 -16.22
N SER A 372 5.17 -17.71 -15.40
CA SER A 372 5.33 -16.97 -14.15
C SER A 372 4.69 -17.71 -12.98
N LEU A 373 5.42 -17.83 -11.88
CA LEU A 373 4.98 -18.45 -10.64
C LEU A 373 4.95 -17.39 -9.55
N LEU A 374 3.84 -17.29 -8.82
CA LEU A 374 3.76 -16.52 -7.58
C LEU A 374 3.92 -17.47 -6.41
N PHE A 375 5.06 -17.42 -5.72
CA PHE A 375 5.22 -18.07 -4.43
C PHE A 375 4.63 -17.18 -3.34
N TYR A 376 3.45 -17.54 -2.84
CA TYR A 376 2.82 -16.85 -1.74
C TYR A 376 3.25 -17.46 -0.40
N GLY A 377 4.30 -16.88 0.20
CA GLY A 377 4.83 -17.29 1.50
C GLY A 377 3.99 -16.87 2.72
N GLY A 378 2.76 -16.39 2.50
CA GLY A 378 1.85 -16.04 3.60
C GLY A 378 1.18 -17.29 4.16
N ALA A 379 1.44 -17.61 5.43
CA ALA A 379 0.77 -18.72 6.12
C ALA A 379 -0.70 -18.43 6.42
N LEU A 380 -1.07 -17.14 6.50
CA LEU A 380 -2.43 -16.66 6.74
C LEU A 380 -2.76 -15.55 5.76
N LEU A 381 -4.00 -15.56 5.27
CA LEU A 381 -4.51 -14.49 4.42
C LEU A 381 -4.59 -13.20 5.23
N GLY A 382 -3.90 -12.17 4.74
CA GLY A 382 -3.97 -10.84 5.34
C GLY A 382 -5.41 -10.33 5.31
N ARG A 383 -5.87 -9.78 6.44
CA ARG A 383 -7.21 -9.17 6.57
C ARG A 383 -7.47 -8.07 5.56
N ASP A 384 -6.41 -7.45 5.07
CA ASP A 384 -6.46 -6.38 4.09
C ASP A 384 -6.85 -6.86 2.68
N ARG A 385 -6.91 -8.19 2.40
CA ARG A 385 -7.34 -8.77 1.10
C ARG A 385 -6.85 -8.00 -0.13
N THR A 386 -5.63 -7.46 -0.06
CA THR A 386 -5.07 -6.56 -1.09
C THR A 386 -4.24 -7.30 -2.14
N ASN A 387 -3.98 -8.59 -1.92
CA ASN A 387 -3.42 -9.45 -2.96
C ASN A 387 -4.45 -9.62 -4.07
N LEU A 388 -4.00 -9.51 -5.32
CA LEU A 388 -4.85 -9.67 -6.49
C LEU A 388 -4.71 -11.08 -7.09
N PHE A 389 -3.58 -11.76 -6.85
CA PHE A 389 -3.28 -13.08 -7.41
C PHE A 389 -3.53 -13.18 -8.94
N ASP A 390 -3.32 -12.08 -9.65
CA ASP A 390 -3.70 -11.86 -11.06
C ASP A 390 -2.51 -11.87 -12.02
N VAL A 391 -1.27 -11.96 -11.51
CA VAL A 391 -0.04 -11.86 -12.33
C VAL A 391 0.71 -13.17 -12.55
N GLY A 392 0.60 -14.16 -11.66
CA GLY A 392 1.24 -15.47 -11.83
C GLY A 392 0.34 -16.47 -12.58
N ASP A 393 0.91 -17.29 -13.47
CA ASP A 393 0.18 -18.37 -14.15
C ASP A 393 -0.20 -19.50 -13.18
N ARG A 394 0.66 -19.71 -12.16
CA ARG A 394 0.37 -20.52 -10.97
C ARG A 394 0.72 -19.75 -9.70
N VAL A 395 0.00 -20.08 -8.63
CA VAL A 395 0.24 -19.58 -7.28
C VAL A 395 0.61 -20.77 -6.40
N LEU A 396 1.82 -20.73 -5.88
CA LEU A 396 2.35 -21.73 -4.97
C LEU A 396 2.07 -21.28 -3.54
N VAL A 397 1.48 -22.15 -2.74
CA VAL A 397 1.12 -21.88 -1.34
C VAL A 397 1.71 -22.92 -0.40
N LEU A 398 1.88 -22.53 0.86
CA LEU A 398 2.56 -23.35 1.88
C LEU A 398 1.80 -24.63 2.25
N GLY A 399 0.50 -24.72 2.01
CA GLY A 399 -0.29 -25.88 2.41
C GLY A 399 -1.75 -25.82 1.95
N GLU A 400 -2.46 -26.92 2.14
CA GLU A 400 -3.83 -27.09 1.65
C GLU A 400 -4.81 -26.10 2.29
N HIS A 401 -4.60 -25.74 3.55
CA HIS A 401 -5.40 -24.72 4.22
C HIS A 401 -5.34 -23.35 3.50
N ALA A 402 -4.14 -22.92 3.07
CA ALA A 402 -3.97 -21.68 2.33
C ALA A 402 -4.56 -21.78 0.91
N ARG A 403 -4.48 -22.96 0.27
CA ARG A 403 -5.12 -23.23 -1.02
C ARG A 403 -6.64 -23.09 -0.91
N GLN A 404 -7.25 -23.78 0.05
CA GLN A 404 -8.68 -23.74 0.27
C GLN A 404 -9.20 -22.33 0.58
N GLY A 405 -8.51 -21.58 1.44
CA GLY A 405 -8.87 -20.19 1.74
C GLY A 405 -8.76 -19.24 0.54
N LEU A 406 -7.88 -19.52 -0.44
CA LEU A 406 -7.82 -18.76 -1.69
C LEU A 406 -8.92 -19.15 -2.68
N ILE A 407 -9.32 -20.43 -2.70
CA ILE A 407 -10.46 -20.90 -3.50
C ILE A 407 -11.75 -20.20 -3.02
N GLU A 408 -11.95 -20.11 -1.72
CA GLU A 408 -13.07 -19.39 -1.10
C GLU A 408 -13.08 -17.89 -1.44
N GLN A 409 -11.92 -17.31 -1.76
CA GLN A 409 -11.80 -15.94 -2.25
C GLN A 409 -12.02 -15.79 -3.76
N GLY A 410 -12.43 -16.86 -4.43
CA GLY A 410 -12.70 -16.87 -5.88
C GLY A 410 -11.46 -17.05 -6.74
N ILE A 411 -10.31 -17.43 -6.18
CA ILE A 411 -9.13 -17.78 -6.99
C ILE A 411 -9.34 -19.20 -7.54
N GLU A 412 -9.20 -19.34 -8.86
CA GLU A 412 -9.42 -20.62 -9.53
C GLU A 412 -8.51 -21.74 -8.98
N ALA A 413 -9.11 -22.84 -8.54
CA ALA A 413 -8.39 -23.97 -7.93
C ALA A 413 -7.27 -24.53 -8.83
N ARG A 414 -7.44 -24.52 -10.16
CA ARG A 414 -6.42 -24.97 -11.14
C ARG A 414 -5.15 -24.12 -11.15
N ARG A 415 -5.22 -22.89 -10.65
CA ARG A 415 -4.07 -21.97 -10.57
C ARG A 415 -3.29 -22.17 -9.26
N LEU A 416 -3.88 -22.82 -8.27
CA LEU A 416 -3.32 -22.94 -6.92
C LEU A 416 -2.67 -24.32 -6.73
N MET A 417 -1.45 -24.33 -6.19
CA MET A 417 -0.73 -25.55 -5.86
C MET A 417 -0.17 -25.45 -4.44
N ALA A 418 -0.54 -26.39 -3.58
CA ALA A 418 0.07 -26.54 -2.26
C ALA A 418 1.40 -27.29 -2.41
N VAL A 419 2.51 -26.63 -2.05
CA VAL A 419 3.87 -27.16 -2.24
C VAL A 419 4.64 -27.35 -0.93
N GLY A 420 4.01 -27.09 0.21
CA GLY A 420 4.69 -27.12 1.50
C GLY A 420 5.49 -25.84 1.78
N ASP A 421 6.11 -25.81 2.95
CA ASP A 421 7.03 -24.74 3.32
C ASP A 421 8.45 -25.07 2.84
N PRO A 422 9.04 -24.32 1.88
CA PRO A 422 10.37 -24.61 1.35
C PRO A 422 11.48 -24.43 2.40
N ARG A 423 11.17 -23.81 3.54
CA ARG A 423 12.06 -23.78 4.71
C ARG A 423 12.14 -25.12 5.43
N SER A 424 11.15 -25.99 5.26
CA SER A 424 11.12 -27.33 5.83
C SER A 424 11.80 -28.33 4.90
N ASN A 425 12.48 -29.33 5.47
CA ASN A 425 13.14 -30.39 4.70
C ASN A 425 12.16 -31.24 3.87
N ALA A 426 10.89 -31.29 4.28
CA ALA A 426 9.85 -32.07 3.60
C ALA A 426 9.42 -31.49 2.23
N ALA A 427 9.80 -30.24 1.91
CA ALA A 427 9.37 -29.54 0.70
C ALA A 427 10.50 -29.30 -0.33
N ARG A 428 11.75 -29.70 -0.03
CA ARG A 428 12.93 -29.55 -0.93
C ARG A 428 13.05 -30.73 -1.91
#